data_AF-A0A161T9W3-F1
#
_entry.id   AF-A0A161T9W3-F1
#
_cell.length_a   1.000
_cell.length_b   1.000
_cell.length_c   1.000
_cell.angle_alpha   90.00
_cell.angle_beta   90.00
_cell.angle_gamma   90.00
#
_symmetry.space_group_name_H-M   'P 1'
#
loop_
_entity.id
_entity.type
_entity.pdbx_description
1 polymer ?
#
loop_
_entity_poly.entity_id
_entity_poly.type
_entity_poly.pdbx_seq_one_letter_code
_entity_poly.pdbx_strand_id
1 'polypeptide(L)'
;MMHGRVEVVSVGYVLNESYENSITTFLASNLWVSDSEAPYLASLLHIARLLDLKVAAKQALPAGLTMEFRMLFSELRKCKPPEEESDDDDFDKEIDAI
;
A
#
# COMPACT_ATOMS: atom_id res chain seq x y z
N MET A 1 26.76 -18.15 -15.95
CA MET A 1 26.32 -18.14 -14.54
C MET A 1 25.69 -16.78 -14.25
N MET A 2 24.39 -16.63 -14.53
CA MET A 2 23.65 -15.38 -14.25
C MET A 2 22.90 -15.56 -12.93
N HIS A 3 23.29 -14.80 -11.91
CA HIS A 3 22.61 -14.76 -10.62
C HIS A 3 21.41 -13.81 -10.74
N GLY A 4 20.21 -14.36 -10.93
CA GLY A 4 18.98 -13.60 -10.75
C GLY A 4 18.93 -13.07 -9.32
N ARG A 5 18.92 -11.74 -9.15
CA ARG A 5 18.75 -11.12 -7.84
C ARG A 5 17.30 -11.31 -7.43
N VAL A 6 17.06 -12.24 -6.50
CA VAL A 6 15.81 -12.32 -5.76
C VAL A 6 15.72 -11.02 -4.94
N GLU A 7 14.86 -10.10 -5.36
CA GLU A 7 14.52 -8.94 -4.53
C GLU A 7 13.69 -9.42 -3.35
N VAL A 8 14.36 -9.65 -2.23
CA VAL A 8 13.70 -9.93 -0.96
C VAL A 8 13.05 -8.62 -0.49
N VAL A 9 11.79 -8.42 -0.85
CA VAL A 9 10.97 -7.37 -0.23
C VAL A 9 10.78 -7.76 1.22
N SER A 10 11.59 -7.19 2.11
CA SER A 10 11.41 -7.34 3.55
C SER A 10 10.07 -6.70 3.93
N VAL A 11 9.09 -7.52 4.25
CA VAL A 11 7.82 -7.07 4.86
C VAL A 11 8.14 -6.69 6.30
N GLY A 12 8.59 -5.45 6.49
CA GLY A 12 8.75 -4.88 7.82
C GLY A 12 7.38 -4.67 8.44
N TYR A 13 7.05 -5.45 9.49
CA TYR A 13 5.86 -5.20 10.29
C TYR A 13 6.15 -4.06 11.27
N VAL A 14 5.55 -2.89 11.03
CA VAL A 14 5.67 -1.76 11.96
C VAL A 14 4.64 -1.97 13.08
N LEU A 15 5.14 -2.25 14.28
CA LEU A 15 4.32 -2.38 15.47
C LEU A 15 4.28 -1.02 16.18
N ASN A 16 3.08 -0.61 16.62
CA ASN A 16 2.87 0.60 17.44
C ASN A 16 3.04 1.93 16.69
N GLU A 17 2.72 1.97 15.40
CA GLU A 17 2.61 3.23 14.65
C GLU A 17 1.22 3.87 14.75
N SER A 18 1.17 5.18 14.53
CA SER A 18 -0.09 5.92 14.40
C SER A 18 -0.72 5.65 13.03
N TYR A 19 -2.04 5.85 12.91
CA TYR A 19 -2.74 5.73 11.65
C TYR A 19 -2.19 6.71 10.60
N GLU A 20 -1.89 7.96 10.98
CA GLU A 20 -1.25 8.92 10.06
C GLU A 20 0.13 8.44 9.58
N ASN A 21 0.92 7.87 10.48
CA ASN A 21 2.23 7.35 10.13
C ASN A 21 2.13 6.13 9.20
N SER A 22 1.13 5.26 9.40
CA SER A 22 0.89 4.11 8.52
C SER A 22 0.63 4.51 7.06
N ILE A 23 -0.09 5.62 6.85
CA ILE A 23 -0.33 6.19 5.51
C ILE A 23 0.99 6.69 4.93
N THR A 24 1.79 7.39 5.72
CA THR A 24 3.08 7.92 5.27
C THR A 24 4.04 6.79 4.87
N THR A 25 4.11 5.72 5.66
CA THR A 25 4.88 4.50 5.36
C THR A 25 4.38 3.83 4.07
N PHE A 26 3.06 3.75 3.88
CA PHE A 26 2.47 3.24 2.66
C PHE A 26 2.88 4.07 1.44
N LEU A 27 2.75 5.40 1.51
CA LEU A 27 3.12 6.30 0.41
C LEU A 27 4.60 6.20 0.05
N ALA A 28 5.49 6.12 1.06
CA ALA A 28 6.93 5.95 0.83
C ALA A 28 7.28 4.67 0.05
N SER A 29 6.43 3.65 0.13
CA SER A 29 6.62 2.36 -0.55
C SER A 29 5.80 2.22 -1.85
N ASN A 30 4.95 3.20 -2.18
CA ASN A 30 3.99 3.12 -3.28
C ASN A 30 4.10 4.36 -4.17
N LEU A 31 5.16 4.40 -5.00
CA LEU A 31 5.47 5.52 -5.89
C LEU A 31 4.43 5.77 -6.99
N TRP A 32 3.49 4.84 -7.19
CA TRP A 32 2.38 5.01 -8.13
C TRP A 32 1.33 6.02 -7.64
N VAL A 33 1.31 6.34 -6.34
CA VAL A 33 0.38 7.31 -5.78
C VAL A 33 0.84 8.71 -6.13
N SER A 34 -0.03 9.48 -6.77
CA SER A 34 0.24 10.81 -7.30
C SER A 34 -0.82 11.83 -6.86
N ASP A 35 -0.76 13.04 -7.42
CA ASP A 35 -1.76 14.08 -7.18
C ASP A 35 -3.18 13.67 -7.60
N SER A 36 -3.33 12.70 -8.51
CA SER A 36 -4.63 12.15 -8.92
C SER A 36 -5.37 11.47 -7.78
N GLU A 37 -4.66 10.93 -6.80
CA GLU A 37 -5.23 10.26 -5.63
C GLU A 37 -5.43 11.21 -4.43
N ALA A 38 -5.09 12.50 -4.57
CA ALA A 38 -5.15 13.48 -3.49
C ALA A 38 -6.50 13.55 -2.74
N PRO A 39 -7.68 13.44 -3.38
CA PRO A 39 -8.96 13.43 -2.67
C PRO A 39 -9.11 12.24 -1.71
N TYR A 40 -8.63 11.06 -2.11
CA TYR A 40 -8.62 9.86 -1.26
C TYR A 40 -7.64 10.03 -0.11
N LEU A 41 -6.43 10.53 -0.38
CA LEU A 41 -5.41 10.76 0.64
C LEU A 41 -5.84 11.79 1.68
N ALA A 42 -6.45 12.90 1.25
CA ALA A 42 -6.95 13.92 2.16
C ALA A 42 -8.01 13.35 3.13
N SER A 43 -8.95 12.55 2.59
CA SER A 43 -9.97 11.88 3.39
C SER A 43 -9.37 10.84 4.34
N LEU A 44 -8.41 10.06 3.85
CA LEU A 44 -7.73 9.02 4.61
C LEU A 44 -6.92 9.61 5.77
N LEU A 45 -6.17 10.69 5.53
CA LEU A 45 -5.41 11.43 6.55
C LEU A 45 -6.34 12.06 7.59
N HIS A 46 -7.47 12.62 7.17
CA HIS A 46 -8.45 13.18 8.10
C HIS A 46 -8.98 12.11 9.06
N ILE A 47 -9.39 10.96 8.54
CA ILE A 47 -9.90 9.85 9.35
C ILE A 47 -8.80 9.27 10.24
N ALA A 48 -7.57 9.12 9.71
CA ALA A 48 -6.42 8.67 10.48
C ALA A 48 -6.15 9.57 11.69
N ARG A 49 -6.18 10.90 11.49
CA ARG A 49 -6.02 11.85 12.59
C ARG A 49 -7.09 11.66 13.67
N LEU A 50 -8.34 11.48 13.27
CA LEU A 50 -9.44 11.24 14.21
C LEU A 50 -9.24 9.93 14.99
N LEU A 51 -8.81 8.86 14.33
CA LEU A 51 -8.48 7.59 14.99
C LEU A 51 -7.31 7.73 15.95
N ASP A 52 -6.24 8.42 15.55
CA ASP A 52 -5.08 8.69 16.40
C ASP A 52 -5.46 9.46 17.67
N LEU A 53 -6.35 10.46 17.55
CA LEU A 53 -6.89 11.18 18.71
C LEU A 53 -7.67 10.25 19.66
N LYS A 54 -8.44 9.28 19.12
CA LYS A 54 -9.16 8.29 19.94
C LYS A 54 -8.19 7.34 20.66
N VAL A 55 -7.16 6.85 19.96
CA VAL A 55 -6.10 6.03 20.55
C VAL A 55 -5.38 6.79 21.67
N ALA A 56 -4.96 8.04 21.41
CA ALA A 56 -4.27 8.87 22.39
C ALA A 56 -5.13 9.13 23.64
N ALA A 57 -6.45 9.30 23.46
CA ALA A 57 -7.41 9.45 24.55
C ALA A 57 -7.77 8.11 25.24
N LYS A 58 -7.18 6.98 24.84
CA LYS A 58 -7.49 5.62 25.31
C LYS A 58 -8.97 5.27 25.19
N GLN A 59 -9.65 5.83 24.18
CA GLN A 59 -11.05 5.57 23.89
C GLN A 59 -11.18 4.37 22.97
N ALA A 60 -12.31 3.66 23.06
CA ALA A 60 -12.67 2.66 22.08
C ALA A 60 -12.78 3.31 20.68
N LEU A 61 -12.25 2.62 19.67
CA LEU A 61 -12.32 3.10 18.29
C LEU A 61 -13.75 2.97 17.75
N PRO A 62 -14.36 4.04 17.23
CA PRO A 62 -15.69 3.96 16.65
C PRO A 62 -15.70 3.04 15.43
N ALA A 63 -16.59 2.04 15.42
CA ALA A 63 -16.67 1.05 14.35
C ALA A 63 -16.85 1.71 12.96
N GLY A 64 -17.72 2.73 12.87
CA GLY A 64 -17.94 3.50 11.64
C GLY A 64 -16.64 4.13 11.11
N LEU A 65 -15.89 4.80 11.99
CA LEU A 65 -14.63 5.46 11.62
C LEU A 65 -13.56 4.46 11.16
N THR A 66 -13.45 3.31 11.85
CA THR A 66 -12.53 2.24 11.41
C THR A 66 -12.96 1.59 10.09
N MET A 67 -14.26 1.53 9.82
CA MET A 67 -14.79 0.99 8.57
C MET A 67 -14.54 1.94 7.41
N GLU A 68 -14.82 3.24 7.59
CA GLU A 68 -14.50 4.28 6.60
C GLU A 68 -13.02 4.31 6.26
N PHE A 69 -12.14 4.21 7.26
CA PHE A 69 -10.70 4.10 7.03
C PHE A 69 -10.35 2.92 6.11
N ARG A 70 -10.86 1.72 6.41
CA ARG A 70 -10.63 0.51 5.59
C ARG A 70 -11.19 0.65 4.18
N MET A 71 -12.37 1.24 4.04
CA MET A 71 -13.01 1.45 2.73
C MET A 71 -12.19 2.41 1.87
N LEU A 72 -11.82 3.58 2.40
CA LEU A 72 -10.99 4.55 1.67
C LEU A 72 -9.65 3.96 1.25
N PHE A 73 -9.01 3.20 2.14
CA PHE A 73 -7.76 2.51 1.81
C PHE A 73 -7.95 1.48 0.69
N SER A 74 -9.08 0.76 0.71
CA SER A 74 -9.42 -0.22 -0.32
C SER A 74 -9.71 0.46 -1.67
N GLU A 75 -10.43 1.59 -1.68
CA GLU A 75 -10.68 2.37 -2.89
C GLU A 75 -9.37 2.93 -3.46
N LEU A 76 -8.49 3.48 -2.61
CA LEU A 76 -7.18 3.96 -3.04
C LEU A 76 -6.39 2.83 -3.74
N ARG A 77 -6.35 1.61 -3.19
CA ARG A 77 -5.62 0.50 -3.82
C ARG A 77 -6.16 0.08 -5.18
N LYS A 78 -7.44 0.33 -5.49
CA LYS A 78 -8.00 0.06 -6.83
C LYS A 78 -7.46 1.00 -7.89
N CYS A 79 -6.90 2.15 -7.50
CA CYS A 79 -6.23 3.08 -8.40
C CYS A 79 -4.82 2.64 -8.78
N LYS A 80 -4.26 1.60 -8.14
CA LYS A 80 -2.93 1.08 -8.49
C LYS A 80 -2.93 0.66 -9.97
N PRO A 81 -2.03 1.20 -10.81
CA PRO A 81 -1.88 0.76 -12.18
C PRO A 81 -1.59 -0.75 -12.24
N PRO A 82 -2.06 -1.47 -13.28
CA PRO A 82 -1.61 -2.84 -13.50
C PRO A 82 -0.08 -2.84 -13.62
N GLU A 83 0.56 -3.83 -13.01
CA GLU A 83 1.99 -4.04 -13.24
C GLU A 83 2.14 -4.42 -14.72
N GLU A 84 2.97 -3.68 -15.47
CA GLU A 84 3.34 -4.09 -16.82
C GLU A 84 4.07 -5.43 -16.67
N GLU A 85 3.40 -6.52 -17.05
CA GLU A 85 4.04 -7.81 -17.23
C GLU A 85 5.16 -7.58 -18.26
N SER A 86 6.41 -7.61 -17.80
CA SER A 86 7.54 -7.69 -18.72
C SER A 86 7.39 -9.02 -19.47
N ASP A 87 7.13 -8.88 -20.77
CA ASP A 87 6.96 -9.93 -21.78
C ASP A 87 8.24 -10.77 -21.96
N ASP A 88 8.69 -11.46 -20.91
CA ASP A 88 9.81 -12.40 -20.93
C ASP A 88 9.33 -13.83 -21.32
N ASP A 89 8.33 -13.91 -22.20
CA ASP A 89 7.84 -15.16 -22.85
C ASP A 89 8.77 -15.62 -24.01
N ASP A 90 10.09 -15.37 -23.90
CA ASP A 90 11.09 -15.87 -24.86
C ASP A 90 11.87 -17.09 -24.33
N PHE A 91 11.62 -17.53 -23.09
CA PHE A 91 12.33 -18.69 -22.51
C PHE A 91 11.80 -20.05 -23.02
N ASP A 92 10.56 -20.11 -23.53
CA ASP A 92 9.95 -21.36 -24.01
C ASP A 92 10.32 -21.71 -25.46
N LYS A 93 10.96 -20.81 -26.22
CA LYS A 93 11.40 -21.10 -27.60
C LYS A 93 12.75 -21.82 -27.71
N GLU A 94 13.56 -21.84 -26.65
CA GLU A 94 14.91 -22.40 -26.72
C GLU A 94 14.98 -23.90 -26.32
N ILE A 95 13.90 -24.48 -25.77
CA ILE A 95 13.83 -25.92 -25.47
C ILE A 95 13.45 -26.78 -26.70
N ASP A 96 12.85 -26.19 -27.74
CA ASP A 96 12.51 -26.92 -28.99
C ASP A 96 13.69 -27.04 -29.98
N ALA A 97 14.88 -26.55 -29.61
CA ALA A 97 16.08 -26.56 -30.45
C ALA A 97 17.18 -27.55 -29.99
N ILE A 98 16.92 -28.39 -28.97
CA ILE A 98 17.86 -29.42 -28.47
C ILE A 98 17.34 -30.83 -28.73
#